data_AF-A0A974TCD9-F1
#
_entry.id   AF-A0A974TCD9-F1
#
_cell.length_a   1.000
_cell.length_b   1.000
_cell.length_c   1.000
_cell.angle_alpha   90.00
_cell.angle_beta   90.00
_cell.angle_gamma   90.00
#
_symmetry.space_group_name_H-M   'P 1'
#
loop_
_entity.id
_entity.type
_entity.pdbx_description
1 polymer ?
#
loop_
_entity_poly.entity_id
_entity_poly.type
_entity_poly.pdbx_seq_one_letter_code
_entity_poly.pdbx_strand_id
1 'polypeptide(L)'
;MADPAPAPPPPALQPAGSPILTAGGIVLAIAGLYFGRDLFVPFALAILLSFALTPLVNWLRRWKLPRIAAVLVAVTLAFILIAGITEGRMLDLVIAARRKDVGGFEVGRVLPFMRRRMVGPFIFFDHMGPVDLPPHMPRTTNVRPHPHIGLSTVTYLFDGEITHWDSTGAQQAIRPGAVNWMTASSGISHSERFDGPIRQSVGRVHGIQAWVALPEAQEEMAPSFVHHGAEDLPVFGEPGVSARLIAGQAFGLSNPVRTQSPLFYIHAELQPGGRIGLPSEYPERAAYVVTGRLEADGREYGPGQMLIFAGSSDPVLTALEASTVMLLGGEPLGPRHIWWNFVSSRKERIEQAKADWQNGRIHLPLSDDQEFIPLPEDPRPAPEPMS
;
A
#
# COMPACT_ATOMS: atom_id res chain seq x y z
N MET A 1 -6.05 -66.23 -74.63
CA MET A 1 -5.49 -65.08 -73.89
C MET A 1 -6.66 -64.19 -73.56
N ALA A 2 -7.08 -64.18 -72.30
CA ALA A 2 -8.14 -63.30 -71.79
C ALA A 2 -7.47 -62.21 -70.95
N ASP A 3 -7.84 -60.96 -71.18
CA ASP A 3 -7.30 -59.79 -70.50
C ASP A 3 -7.57 -59.84 -68.98
N PRO A 4 -6.61 -59.49 -68.11
CA PRO A 4 -6.85 -59.41 -66.69
C PRO A 4 -7.78 -58.23 -66.35
N ALA A 5 -8.73 -58.48 -65.46
CA ALA A 5 -9.72 -57.51 -65.02
C ALA A 5 -9.05 -56.27 -64.36
N PRO A 6 -9.62 -55.06 -64.56
CA PRO A 6 -9.07 -53.83 -64.01
C PRO A 6 -9.11 -53.83 -62.48
N ALA A 7 -8.06 -53.30 -61.86
CA ALA A 7 -7.92 -53.20 -60.41
C ALA A 7 -9.00 -52.30 -59.78
N PRO A 8 -9.49 -52.65 -58.56
CA PRO A 8 -10.50 -51.85 -57.88
C PRO A 8 -9.96 -50.46 -57.51
N PRO A 9 -10.82 -49.42 -57.54
CA PRO A 9 -10.42 -48.06 -57.22
C PRO A 9 -9.95 -47.96 -55.75
N PRO A 10 -8.99 -47.07 -55.45
CA PRO A 10 -8.53 -46.84 -54.09
C PRO A 10 -9.66 -46.35 -53.17
N PRO A 11 -9.63 -46.70 -51.88
CA PRO A 11 -10.66 -46.28 -50.93
C PRO A 11 -10.72 -44.75 -50.85
N ALA A 12 -11.94 -44.21 -50.85
CA ALA A 12 -12.18 -42.78 -50.75
C ALA A 12 -11.54 -42.22 -49.46
N LEU A 13 -10.79 -41.12 -49.59
CA LEU A 13 -10.28 -40.36 -48.45
C LEU A 13 -11.47 -39.90 -47.60
N GLN A 14 -11.52 -40.32 -46.33
CA GLN A 14 -12.52 -39.84 -45.39
C GLN A 14 -12.39 -38.32 -45.24
N PRO A 15 -13.50 -37.56 -45.26
CA PRO A 15 -13.44 -36.12 -45.10
C PRO A 15 -12.83 -35.78 -43.73
N ALA A 16 -11.81 -34.91 -43.72
CA ALA A 16 -11.26 -34.37 -42.49
C ALA A 16 -12.38 -33.67 -41.69
N GLY A 17 -12.47 -33.96 -40.40
CA GLY A 17 -13.48 -33.37 -39.51
C GLY A 17 -13.44 -31.84 -39.56
N SER A 18 -14.62 -31.21 -39.55
CA SER A 18 -14.72 -29.74 -39.65
C SER A 18 -13.99 -29.07 -38.47
N PRO A 19 -12.98 -28.22 -38.71
CA PRO A 19 -12.24 -27.54 -37.65
C PRO A 19 -13.13 -26.66 -36.76
N ILE A 20 -14.28 -26.21 -37.31
CA ILE A 20 -15.29 -25.43 -36.58
C ILE A 20 -16.02 -26.32 -35.55
N LEU A 21 -16.32 -27.58 -35.90
CA LEU A 21 -16.94 -28.53 -34.97
C LEU A 21 -15.95 -28.90 -33.86
N THR A 22 -14.67 -29.07 -34.18
CA THR A 22 -13.62 -29.34 -33.19
C THR A 22 -13.43 -28.15 -32.24
N ALA A 23 -13.37 -26.93 -32.75
CA ALA A 23 -13.26 -25.72 -31.95
C ALA A 23 -14.50 -25.53 -31.04
N GLY A 24 -15.71 -25.73 -31.58
CA GLY A 24 -16.94 -25.68 -30.81
C GLY A 24 -16.99 -26.72 -29.69
N GLY A 25 -16.53 -27.94 -29.95
CA GLY A 25 -16.41 -29.00 -28.95
C GLY A 25 -15.43 -28.65 -27.82
N ILE A 26 -14.30 -28.04 -28.14
CA ILE A 26 -13.32 -27.58 -27.14
C ILE A 26 -13.91 -26.47 -26.26
N VAL A 27 -14.60 -25.49 -26.84
CA VAL A 27 -15.24 -24.40 -26.09
C VAL A 27 -16.31 -24.95 -25.14
N LEU A 28 -17.15 -25.89 -25.61
CA LEU A 28 -18.16 -26.56 -24.79
C LEU A 28 -17.53 -27.35 -23.64
N ALA A 29 -16.42 -28.06 -23.89
CA ALA A 29 -15.69 -28.78 -22.85
C ALA A 29 -15.09 -27.83 -21.79
N ILE A 30 -14.47 -26.73 -22.22
CA ILE A 30 -13.91 -25.72 -21.31
C ILE A 30 -15.03 -25.07 -20.48
N ALA A 31 -16.15 -24.69 -21.11
CA ALA A 31 -17.29 -24.13 -20.40
C ALA A 31 -17.87 -25.13 -19.39
N GLY A 32 -18.04 -26.39 -19.78
CA GLY A 32 -18.50 -27.45 -18.88
C GLY A 32 -17.58 -27.66 -17.67
N LEU A 33 -16.26 -27.65 -17.87
CA LEU A 33 -15.28 -27.73 -16.79
C LEU A 33 -15.28 -26.48 -15.90
N TYR A 34 -15.47 -25.29 -16.50
CA TYR A 34 -15.54 -24.02 -15.78
C TYR A 34 -16.76 -23.98 -14.85
N PHE A 35 -17.95 -24.31 -15.35
CA PHE A 35 -19.18 -24.31 -14.56
C PHE A 35 -19.26 -25.50 -13.60
N GLY A 36 -18.67 -26.65 -13.95
CA GLY A 36 -18.63 -27.83 -13.10
C GLY A 36 -17.48 -27.86 -12.09
N ARG A 37 -16.63 -26.83 -12.04
CA ARG A 37 -15.38 -26.84 -11.24
C ARG A 37 -15.61 -27.15 -9.76
N ASP A 38 -16.70 -26.63 -9.18
CA ASP A 38 -17.00 -26.83 -7.76
C ASP A 38 -17.30 -28.31 -7.43
N LEU A 39 -17.74 -29.09 -8.44
CA LEU A 39 -17.92 -30.53 -8.34
C LEU A 39 -16.64 -31.29 -8.70
N PHE A 40 -15.99 -30.95 -9.81
CA PHE A 40 -14.86 -31.72 -10.34
C PHE A 40 -13.55 -31.52 -9.56
N VAL A 41 -13.31 -30.32 -9.04
CA VAL A 41 -12.06 -29.99 -8.32
C VAL A 41 -11.91 -30.83 -7.05
N PRO A 42 -12.92 -30.98 -6.17
CA PRO A 42 -12.82 -31.86 -5.01
C PRO A 42 -12.48 -33.31 -5.34
N PHE A 43 -13.11 -33.88 -6.39
CA PHE A 43 -12.81 -35.26 -6.81
C PHE A 43 -11.40 -35.41 -7.38
N ALA A 44 -10.97 -34.46 -8.22
CA ALA A 44 -9.62 -34.45 -8.76
C ALA A 44 -8.57 -34.37 -7.65
N LEU A 45 -8.78 -33.48 -6.66
CA LEU A 45 -7.95 -33.37 -5.48
C LEU A 45 -7.92 -34.66 -4.64
N ALA A 46 -9.08 -35.28 -4.40
CA ALA A 46 -9.16 -36.52 -3.63
C ALA A 46 -8.38 -37.67 -4.32
N ILE A 47 -8.49 -37.79 -5.64
CA ILE A 47 -7.75 -38.78 -6.43
C ILE A 47 -6.25 -38.50 -6.37
N LEU A 48 -5.83 -37.26 -6.64
CA LEU A 48 -4.42 -36.85 -6.60
C LEU A 48 -3.82 -37.09 -5.20
N LEU A 49 -4.54 -36.72 -4.15
CA LEU A 49 -4.11 -36.92 -2.76
C LEU A 49 -4.01 -38.41 -2.42
N SER A 50 -4.94 -39.23 -2.91
CA SER A 50 -4.88 -40.69 -2.73
C SER A 50 -3.61 -41.29 -3.33
N PHE A 51 -3.25 -40.90 -4.55
CA PHE A 51 -2.00 -41.33 -5.19
C PHE A 51 -0.77 -40.81 -4.44
N ALA A 52 -0.76 -39.53 -4.05
CA ALA A 52 0.34 -38.91 -3.32
C ALA A 52 0.60 -39.54 -1.94
N LEU A 53 -0.44 -39.95 -1.22
CA LEU A 53 -0.33 -40.55 0.11
C LEU A 53 -0.06 -42.06 0.09
N THR A 54 -0.18 -42.72 -1.07
CA THR A 54 0.01 -44.17 -1.21
C THR A 54 1.38 -44.67 -0.69
N PRO A 55 2.52 -44.01 -0.98
CA PRO A 55 3.82 -44.43 -0.44
C PRO A 55 3.86 -44.43 1.10
N LEU A 56 3.28 -43.39 1.72
CA LEU A 56 3.21 -43.25 3.17
C LEU A 56 2.31 -44.32 3.80
N VAL A 57 1.13 -44.56 3.21
CA VAL A 57 0.22 -45.63 3.66
C VAL A 57 0.89 -46.99 3.57
N ASN A 58 1.60 -47.28 2.48
CA ASN A 58 2.31 -48.55 2.31
C ASN A 58 3.47 -48.70 3.31
N TRP A 59 4.16 -47.62 3.63
CA TRP A 59 5.20 -47.60 4.66
C TRP A 59 4.61 -47.89 6.06
N LEU A 60 3.51 -47.22 6.44
CA LEU A 60 2.80 -47.47 7.71
C LEU A 60 2.30 -48.93 7.82
N ARG A 61 1.83 -49.52 6.73
CA ARG A 61 1.41 -50.93 6.70
C ARG A 61 2.55 -51.91 6.95
N ARG A 62 3.81 -51.58 6.63
CA ARG A 62 4.97 -52.43 6.96
C ARG A 62 5.18 -52.57 8.47
N TRP A 63 4.61 -51.65 9.26
CA TRP A 63 4.64 -51.67 10.73
C TRP A 63 3.42 -52.39 11.32
N LYS A 64 2.75 -53.26 10.54
CA LYS A 64 1.56 -54.02 10.92
C LYS A 64 0.30 -53.19 11.22
N LEU A 65 0.24 -51.92 10.80
CA LEU A 65 -1.01 -51.15 10.87
C LEU A 65 -2.07 -51.70 9.89
N PRO A 66 -3.34 -51.87 10.32
CA PRO A 66 -4.44 -52.15 9.42
C PRO A 66 -4.59 -51.04 8.37
N ARG A 67 -5.02 -51.39 7.15
CA ARG A 67 -5.11 -50.44 6.01
C ARG A 67 -5.91 -49.19 6.36
N ILE A 68 -7.06 -49.35 7.02
CA ILE A 68 -7.95 -48.24 7.39
C ILE A 68 -7.23 -47.28 8.34
N ALA A 69 -6.54 -47.80 9.35
CA ALA A 69 -5.78 -47.00 10.31
C ALA A 69 -4.60 -46.28 9.62
N ALA A 70 -3.88 -46.94 8.72
CA ALA A 70 -2.78 -46.33 7.97
C ALA A 70 -3.25 -45.18 7.05
N VAL A 71 -4.42 -45.33 6.40
CA VAL A 71 -5.02 -44.27 5.59
C VAL A 71 -5.44 -43.09 6.47
N LEU A 72 -6.11 -43.34 7.59
CA LEU A 72 -6.51 -42.27 8.53
C LEU A 72 -5.30 -41.49 9.04
N VAL A 73 -4.22 -42.17 9.45
CA VAL A 73 -2.99 -41.50 9.91
C VAL A 73 -2.35 -40.69 8.78
N ALA A 74 -2.21 -41.24 7.58
CA ALA A 74 -1.60 -40.53 6.45
C ALA A 74 -2.41 -39.30 6.03
N VAL A 75 -3.74 -39.41 6.00
CA VAL A 75 -4.64 -38.30 5.68
C VAL A 75 -4.60 -37.24 6.77
N THR A 76 -4.66 -37.62 8.05
CA THR A 76 -4.55 -36.68 9.17
C THR A 76 -3.21 -35.96 9.17
N LEU A 77 -2.10 -36.66 8.94
CA LEU A 77 -0.77 -36.04 8.80
C LEU A 77 -0.71 -35.09 7.60
N ALA A 78 -1.32 -35.46 6.47
CA ALA A 78 -1.39 -34.59 5.31
C ALA A 78 -2.21 -33.32 5.60
N PHE A 79 -3.35 -33.44 6.27
CA PHE A 79 -4.14 -32.29 6.69
C PHE A 79 -3.43 -31.44 7.75
N ILE A 80 -2.69 -32.04 8.69
CA ILE A 80 -1.86 -31.28 9.65
C ILE A 80 -0.72 -30.55 8.93
N LEU A 81 -0.06 -31.20 7.97
CA LEU A 81 1.03 -30.61 7.21
C LEU A 81 0.50 -29.47 6.31
N ILE A 82 -0.63 -29.70 5.63
CA ILE A 82 -1.32 -28.68 4.85
C ILE A 82 -1.77 -27.53 5.77
N ALA A 83 -2.41 -27.83 6.90
CA ALA A 83 -2.86 -26.84 7.89
C ALA A 83 -1.70 -26.02 8.46
N GLY A 84 -0.57 -26.64 8.78
CA GLY A 84 0.64 -25.97 9.27
C GLY A 84 1.40 -25.20 8.19
N ILE A 85 1.25 -25.56 6.92
CA ILE A 85 1.74 -24.75 5.78
C ILE A 85 0.76 -23.59 5.48
N THR A 86 -0.53 -23.79 5.73
CA THR A 86 -1.59 -22.78 5.60
C THR A 86 -1.87 -22.05 6.91
N GLU A 87 -1.01 -22.14 7.93
CA GLU A 87 -1.04 -21.21 9.06
C GLU A 87 -0.74 -19.84 8.47
N GLY A 88 -1.82 -19.17 8.08
CA GLY A 88 -1.79 -17.97 7.26
C GLY A 88 -0.98 -16.94 7.99
N ARG A 89 0.20 -16.63 7.48
CA ARG A 89 1.09 -15.65 8.09
C ARG A 89 0.32 -14.33 8.20
N MET A 90 -0.04 -13.92 9.42
CA MET A 90 -0.83 -12.70 9.63
C MET A 90 -0.08 -11.47 9.10
N LEU A 91 1.23 -11.42 9.37
CA LEU A 91 2.13 -10.32 9.02
C LEU A 91 3.16 -10.73 7.96
N ASP A 92 3.20 -9.99 6.86
CA ASP A 92 4.22 -10.13 5.84
C ASP A 92 5.54 -9.51 6.30
N LEU A 93 5.48 -8.30 6.87
CA LEU A 93 6.65 -7.51 7.21
C LEU A 93 6.37 -6.56 8.38
N VAL A 94 7.39 -6.32 9.19
CA VAL A 94 7.41 -5.22 10.18
C VAL A 94 8.54 -4.27 9.79
N ILE A 95 8.23 -2.98 9.67
CA ILE A 95 9.19 -1.92 9.32
C ILE A 95 9.36 -1.01 10.52
N ALA A 96 10.59 -0.88 11.01
CA ALA A 96 10.94 0.15 11.99
C ALA A 96 11.22 1.49 11.28
N ALA A 97 10.69 2.58 11.85
CA ALA A 97 10.97 3.93 11.44
C ALA A 97 12.47 4.26 11.57
N ARG A 98 13.00 5.03 10.62
CA ARG A 98 14.40 5.44 10.54
C ARG A 98 14.47 6.96 10.70
N ARG A 99 15.35 7.46 11.56
CA ARG A 99 15.53 8.91 11.73
C ARG A 99 16.04 9.55 10.44
N LYS A 100 15.46 10.69 10.07
CA LYS A 100 15.86 11.52 8.93
C LYS A 100 15.69 13.00 9.27
N ASP A 101 16.65 13.81 8.85
CA ASP A 101 16.57 15.27 8.90
C ASP A 101 15.82 15.80 7.67
N VAL A 102 14.84 16.68 7.89
CA VAL A 102 14.06 17.37 6.84
C VAL A 102 14.16 18.88 7.01
N GLY A 103 15.38 19.41 6.98
CA GLY A 103 15.64 20.85 7.03
C GLY A 103 15.69 21.39 8.46
N GLY A 104 16.36 20.68 9.36
CA GLY A 104 16.54 21.09 10.76
C GLY A 104 15.49 20.52 11.72
N PHE A 105 14.65 19.59 11.24
CA PHE A 105 13.67 18.84 12.01
C PHE A 105 13.84 17.34 11.76
N GLU A 106 13.91 16.53 12.82
CA GLU A 106 14.02 15.07 12.71
C GLU A 106 12.64 14.41 12.59
N VAL A 107 12.51 13.47 11.66
CA VAL A 107 11.31 12.65 11.45
C VAL A 107 11.63 11.16 11.49
N GLY A 108 10.63 10.35 11.81
CA GLY A 108 10.67 8.89 11.71
C GLY A 108 10.19 8.41 10.34
N ARG A 109 11.11 8.19 9.40
CA ARG A 109 10.80 7.70 8.05
C ARG A 109 10.53 6.21 8.00
N VAL A 110 9.35 5.82 7.52
CA VAL A 110 8.92 4.42 7.42
C VAL A 110 8.93 3.95 5.96
N LEU A 111 8.24 4.67 5.08
CA LEU A 111 8.20 4.43 3.64
C LEU A 111 8.93 5.54 2.87
N PRO A 112 9.57 5.22 1.74
CA PRO A 112 9.72 3.89 1.14
C PRO A 112 10.73 3.02 1.93
N PHE A 113 10.54 1.69 1.89
CA PHE A 113 11.48 0.71 2.42
C PHE A 113 11.94 -0.26 1.33
N MET A 114 13.20 -0.74 1.40
CA MET A 114 13.80 -1.55 0.33
C MET A 114 12.97 -2.79 -0.04
N ARG A 115 12.37 -3.46 0.95
CA ARG A 115 11.53 -4.64 0.75
C ARG A 115 10.04 -4.33 0.53
N ARG A 116 9.62 -3.09 0.79
CA ARG A 116 8.23 -2.63 0.60
C ARG A 116 8.24 -1.14 0.32
N ARG A 117 8.09 -0.79 -0.95
CA ARG A 117 8.09 0.62 -1.39
C ARG A 117 6.74 1.30 -1.21
N MET A 118 5.65 0.52 -1.28
CA MET A 118 4.28 1.01 -1.14
C MET A 118 3.42 0.06 -0.31
N VAL A 119 2.35 0.60 0.28
CA VAL A 119 1.22 -0.15 0.81
C VAL A 119 -0.04 0.46 0.20
N GLY A 120 -0.74 -0.28 -0.66
CA GLY A 120 -1.76 0.27 -1.54
C GLY A 120 -1.13 1.40 -2.38
N PRO A 121 -1.72 2.62 -2.39
CA PRO A 121 -1.13 3.76 -3.08
C PRO A 121 -0.13 4.57 -2.22
N PHE A 122 0.06 4.26 -0.93
CA PHE A 122 0.96 5.02 -0.07
C PHE A 122 2.43 4.68 -0.38
N ILE A 123 3.20 5.65 -0.88
CA ILE A 123 4.60 5.49 -1.31
C ILE A 123 5.62 6.13 -0.36
N PHE A 124 5.16 6.99 0.52
CA PHE A 124 5.97 7.70 1.50
C PHE A 124 5.20 7.87 2.81
N PHE A 125 5.90 7.77 3.94
CA PHE A 125 5.29 7.91 5.26
C PHE A 125 6.37 8.32 6.27
N ASP A 126 6.28 9.55 6.74
CA ASP A 126 7.13 10.12 7.78
C ASP A 126 6.27 10.47 9.01
N HIS A 127 6.76 10.10 10.19
CA HIS A 127 6.19 10.49 11.47
C HIS A 127 6.96 11.70 12.02
N MET A 128 6.25 12.80 12.22
CA MET A 128 6.73 14.06 12.79
C MET A 128 6.48 14.07 14.29
N GLY A 129 7.52 14.22 15.11
CA GLY A 129 7.37 14.37 16.55
C GLY A 129 6.97 13.09 17.32
N PRO A 130 6.41 13.22 18.54
CA PRO A 130 6.12 14.48 19.22
C PRO A 130 7.41 15.23 19.59
N VAL A 131 7.49 16.51 19.22
CA VAL A 131 8.58 17.40 19.65
C VAL A 131 8.01 18.66 20.25
N ASP A 132 8.61 19.14 21.34
CA ASP A 132 8.37 20.49 21.84
C ASP A 132 9.20 21.48 21.03
N LEU A 133 8.56 22.58 20.63
CA LEU A 133 9.17 23.65 19.86
C LEU A 133 9.45 24.84 20.78
N PRO A 134 10.68 25.39 20.76
CA PRO A 134 11.01 26.56 21.56
C PRO A 134 10.26 27.80 21.04
N PRO A 135 10.01 28.80 21.90
CA PRO A 135 9.48 30.07 21.44
C PRO A 135 10.50 30.76 20.53
N HIS A 136 10.00 31.67 19.68
CA HIS A 136 10.81 32.44 18.73
C HIS A 136 11.59 31.56 17.73
N MET A 137 10.92 30.56 17.15
CA MET A 137 11.55 29.64 16.21
C MET A 137 12.20 30.39 15.04
N PRO A 138 13.47 30.07 14.70
CA PRO A 138 14.13 30.67 13.56
C PRO A 138 13.42 30.26 12.25
N ARG A 139 13.58 31.07 11.20
CA ARG A 139 13.03 30.73 9.86
C ARG A 139 13.60 29.44 9.29
N THR A 140 14.79 29.04 9.75
CA THR A 140 15.45 27.79 9.35
C THR A 140 14.71 26.52 9.79
N THR A 141 13.76 26.62 10.73
CA THR A 141 12.90 25.48 11.14
C THR A 141 11.81 25.17 10.11
N ASN A 142 11.56 26.09 9.18
CA ASN A 142 10.57 25.89 8.13
C ASN A 142 11.10 24.96 7.02
N VAL A 143 10.20 24.20 6.40
CA VAL A 143 10.49 23.52 5.14
C VAL A 143 10.32 24.52 4.00
N ARG A 144 11.42 24.83 3.31
CA ARG A 144 11.45 25.81 2.21
C ARG A 144 10.71 25.27 0.96
N PRO A 145 10.32 26.15 0.02
CA PRO A 145 9.68 25.76 -1.22
C PRO A 145 10.42 24.61 -1.94
N HIS A 146 9.67 23.55 -2.23
CA HIS A 146 10.15 22.37 -2.95
C HIS A 146 9.04 21.77 -3.83
N PRO A 147 9.39 21.11 -4.94
CA PRO A 147 8.44 20.60 -5.91
C PRO A 147 8.02 19.17 -5.62
N HIS A 148 6.85 18.78 -6.10
CA HIS A 148 6.36 17.40 -6.22
C HIS A 148 5.73 17.17 -7.60
N ILE A 149 5.75 15.92 -8.07
CA ILE A 149 4.98 15.45 -9.25
C ILE A 149 4.40 14.05 -8.99
N GLY A 150 3.30 13.72 -9.68
CA GLY A 150 2.72 12.37 -9.77
C GLY A 150 2.25 11.75 -8.43
N LEU A 151 2.01 12.59 -7.42
CA LEU A 151 1.58 12.19 -6.09
C LEU A 151 0.58 13.21 -5.50
N SER A 152 -0.10 12.79 -4.44
CA SER A 152 -0.71 13.69 -3.46
C SER A 152 0.07 13.65 -2.15
N THR A 153 0.35 14.79 -1.54
CA THR A 153 0.83 14.86 -0.15
C THR A 153 -0.38 14.98 0.78
N VAL A 154 -0.25 14.35 1.95
CA VAL A 154 -1.27 14.33 2.99
C VAL A 154 -0.58 14.68 4.31
N THR A 155 -0.95 15.84 4.86
CA THR A 155 -0.52 16.25 6.19
C THR A 155 -1.66 16.03 7.16
N TYR A 156 -1.37 15.38 8.29
CA TYR A 156 -2.33 15.13 9.36
C TYR A 156 -1.66 15.33 10.71
N LEU A 157 -2.23 16.16 11.58
CA LEU A 157 -1.64 16.48 12.88
C LEU A 157 -2.42 15.83 14.04
N PHE A 158 -1.69 15.35 15.04
CA PHE A 158 -2.21 14.99 16.35
C PHE A 158 -2.07 16.16 17.34
N ASP A 159 -1.05 17.00 17.14
CA ASP A 159 -0.79 18.20 17.95
C ASP A 159 -0.05 19.25 17.12
N GLY A 160 -0.22 20.52 17.46
CA GLY A 160 0.44 21.65 16.82
C GLY A 160 -0.29 22.27 15.65
N GLU A 161 0.43 23.13 14.93
CA GLU A 161 -0.05 23.85 13.76
C GLU A 161 1.09 23.99 12.74
N ILE A 162 0.78 23.79 11.46
CA ILE A 162 1.70 24.03 10.33
C ILE A 162 0.94 24.86 9.30
N THR A 163 1.59 25.85 8.69
CA THR A 163 1.02 26.64 7.59
C THR A 163 1.58 26.16 6.27
N HIS A 164 0.70 25.68 5.40
CA HIS A 164 1.01 25.29 4.03
C HIS A 164 0.90 26.50 3.10
N TRP A 165 1.86 26.64 2.19
CA TRP A 165 1.81 27.60 1.08
C TRP A 165 2.16 26.89 -0.22
N ASP A 166 1.42 27.11 -1.30
CA ASP A 166 1.75 26.51 -2.60
C ASP A 166 1.60 27.40 -3.82
N SER A 167 2.15 26.92 -4.94
CA SER A 167 2.11 27.55 -6.26
C SER A 167 0.71 27.65 -6.91
N THR A 168 -0.32 27.01 -6.35
CA THR A 168 -1.72 27.25 -6.76
C THR A 168 -2.30 28.50 -6.11
N GLY A 169 -1.58 29.09 -5.16
CA GLY A 169 -2.00 30.24 -4.36
C GLY A 169 -2.65 29.84 -3.04
N ALA A 170 -2.66 28.54 -2.68
CA ALA A 170 -3.21 28.13 -1.39
C ALA A 170 -2.29 28.56 -0.24
N GLN A 171 -2.90 29.10 0.81
CA GLN A 171 -2.26 29.39 2.08
C GLN A 171 -3.19 28.89 3.19
N GLN A 172 -2.79 27.85 3.93
CA GLN A 172 -3.67 27.18 4.88
C GLN A 172 -2.93 26.68 6.11
N ALA A 173 -3.37 27.14 7.29
CA ALA A 173 -2.96 26.55 8.57
C ALA A 173 -3.71 25.25 8.82
N ILE A 174 -3.00 24.15 9.05
CA ILE A 174 -3.54 22.86 9.48
C ILE A 174 -3.39 22.69 10.98
N ARG A 175 -4.42 22.13 11.61
CA ARG A 175 -4.54 21.89 13.06
C ARG A 175 -4.90 20.43 13.34
N PRO A 176 -4.86 19.98 14.61
CA PRO A 176 -5.07 18.57 14.92
C PRO A 176 -6.42 18.04 14.44
N GLY A 177 -6.39 16.84 13.86
CA GLY A 177 -7.57 16.17 13.32
C GLY A 177 -8.04 16.67 11.95
N ALA A 178 -7.48 17.76 11.42
CA ALA A 178 -7.75 18.25 10.06
C ALA A 178 -6.80 17.60 9.03
N VAL A 179 -7.13 17.75 7.75
CA VAL A 179 -6.36 17.19 6.62
C VAL A 179 -6.07 18.27 5.60
N ASN A 180 -4.80 18.39 5.23
CA ASN A 180 -4.39 19.06 4.00
C ASN A 180 -4.11 17.99 2.95
N TRP A 181 -4.84 18.03 1.85
CA TRP A 181 -4.67 17.12 0.71
C TRP A 181 -4.20 17.93 -0.50
N MET A 182 -2.91 17.84 -0.82
CA MET A 182 -2.31 18.53 -1.97
C MET A 182 -2.03 17.52 -3.08
N THR A 183 -2.73 17.61 -4.20
CA THR A 183 -2.48 16.79 -5.39
C THR A 183 -1.53 17.52 -6.32
N ALA A 184 -0.29 17.03 -6.42
CA ALA A 184 0.77 17.64 -7.22
C ALA A 184 0.62 17.38 -8.72
N SER A 185 0.27 16.14 -9.08
CA SER A 185 0.08 15.71 -10.47
C SER A 185 1.18 16.23 -11.42
N SER A 186 0.85 17.08 -12.41
CA SER A 186 1.82 17.60 -13.39
C SER A 186 2.95 18.43 -12.77
N GLY A 187 2.74 18.96 -11.56
CA GLY A 187 3.75 19.71 -10.82
C GLY A 187 3.12 20.75 -9.90
N ILE A 188 3.53 20.72 -8.64
CA ILE A 188 3.27 21.78 -7.67
C ILE A 188 4.56 22.02 -6.90
N SER A 189 4.83 23.27 -6.52
CA SER A 189 5.77 23.53 -5.43
C SER A 189 5.04 24.08 -4.22
N HIS A 190 5.55 23.74 -3.03
CA HIS A 190 4.97 24.17 -1.77
C HIS A 190 6.02 24.29 -0.67
N SER A 191 5.65 24.98 0.41
CA SER A 191 6.42 25.09 1.65
C SER A 191 5.53 24.80 2.85
N GLU A 192 6.16 24.39 3.95
CA GLU A 192 5.51 24.12 5.23
C GLU A 192 6.21 24.98 6.28
N ARG A 193 5.45 25.93 6.85
CA ARG A 193 5.96 27.03 7.65
C ARG A 193 5.34 27.02 9.05
N PHE A 194 6.13 27.39 10.05
CA PHE A 194 5.63 27.68 11.39
C PHE A 194 5.29 29.16 11.49
N ASP A 195 4.12 29.57 10.99
CA ASP A 195 3.72 30.99 10.92
C ASP A 195 2.75 31.37 12.05
N GLY A 196 2.52 32.68 12.22
CA GLY A 196 1.55 33.16 13.21
C GLY A 196 1.98 32.93 14.66
N PRO A 197 1.02 32.69 15.58
CA PRO A 197 1.29 32.58 17.01
C PRO A 197 2.25 31.46 17.39
N ILE A 198 2.20 30.31 16.70
CA ILE A 198 3.04 29.15 17.04
C ILE A 198 4.54 29.43 16.89
N ARG A 199 4.93 30.42 16.06
CA ARG A 199 6.32 30.87 15.96
C ARG A 199 6.82 31.53 17.24
N GLN A 200 5.93 32.25 17.93
CA GLN A 200 6.28 33.11 19.06
C GLN A 200 6.11 32.40 20.40
N SER A 201 5.22 31.40 20.47
CA SER A 201 4.94 30.65 21.69
C SER A 201 5.73 29.35 21.78
N VAL A 202 5.79 28.77 22.98
CA VAL A 202 6.10 27.34 23.12
C VAL A 202 5.01 26.58 22.36
N GLY A 203 5.43 25.68 21.47
CA GLY A 203 4.53 24.86 20.67
C GLY A 203 4.89 23.39 20.78
N ARG A 204 4.10 22.55 20.12
CA ARG A 204 4.41 21.15 19.89
C ARG A 204 4.07 20.82 18.45
N VAL A 205 4.80 19.88 17.86
CA VAL A 205 4.41 19.27 16.59
C VAL A 205 4.38 17.76 16.77
N HIS A 206 3.26 17.18 16.39
CA HIS A 206 3.08 15.74 16.35
C HIS A 206 2.12 15.41 15.21
N GLY A 207 2.54 14.62 14.22
CA GLY A 207 1.72 14.36 13.05
C GLY A 207 2.36 13.41 12.06
N ILE A 208 1.68 13.16 10.95
CA ILE A 208 2.13 12.31 9.86
C ILE A 208 2.15 13.11 8.55
N GLN A 209 3.23 12.93 7.80
CA GLN A 209 3.32 13.31 6.40
C GLN A 209 3.33 12.04 5.55
N ALA A 210 2.31 11.85 4.73
CA ALA A 210 2.21 10.70 3.82
C ALA A 210 2.13 11.17 2.37
N TRP A 211 2.68 10.38 1.43
CA TRP A 211 2.45 10.58 0.00
C TRP A 211 1.68 9.41 -0.58
N VAL A 212 0.67 9.76 -1.38
CA VAL A 212 -0.19 8.83 -2.12
C VAL A 212 0.17 8.96 -3.59
N ALA A 213 0.75 7.92 -4.18
CA ALA A 213 1.06 7.90 -5.62
C ALA A 213 -0.24 7.95 -6.44
N LEU A 214 -0.21 8.60 -7.60
CA LEU A 214 -1.38 8.70 -8.48
C LEU A 214 -1.43 7.52 -9.48
N PRO A 215 -2.62 7.08 -9.92
CA PRO A 215 -2.76 6.25 -11.10
C PRO A 215 -2.19 6.95 -12.35
N GLU A 216 -1.72 6.16 -13.32
CA GLU A 216 -1.03 6.69 -14.51
C GLU A 216 -1.87 7.73 -15.26
N ALA A 217 -3.17 7.48 -15.44
CA ALA A 217 -4.10 8.38 -16.12
C ALA A 217 -4.28 9.74 -15.42
N GLN A 218 -3.83 9.86 -14.18
CA GLN A 218 -4.01 11.03 -13.33
C GLN A 218 -2.68 11.69 -12.97
N GLU A 219 -1.54 11.23 -13.50
CA GLU A 219 -0.23 11.81 -13.19
C GLU A 219 -0.04 13.22 -13.78
N GLU A 220 -0.77 13.60 -14.84
CA GLU A 220 -0.57 14.86 -15.58
C GLU A 220 -1.80 15.80 -15.58
N MET A 221 -2.70 15.64 -14.61
CA MET A 221 -3.79 16.61 -14.36
C MET A 221 -3.26 17.92 -13.78
N ALA A 222 -4.13 18.93 -13.75
CA ALA A 222 -3.83 20.17 -13.06
C ALA A 222 -3.64 19.93 -11.54
N PRO A 223 -2.65 20.58 -10.92
CA PRO A 223 -2.43 20.50 -9.48
C PRO A 223 -3.60 21.13 -8.71
N SER A 224 -3.84 20.67 -7.49
CA SER A 224 -4.91 21.19 -6.63
C SER A 224 -4.60 21.02 -5.15
N PHE A 225 -5.17 21.88 -4.31
CA PHE A 225 -5.13 21.78 -2.86
C PHE A 225 -6.54 21.81 -2.28
N VAL A 226 -6.83 20.94 -1.32
CA VAL A 226 -8.10 20.95 -0.56
C VAL A 226 -7.80 20.75 0.92
N HIS A 227 -8.39 21.61 1.75
CA HIS A 227 -8.39 21.48 3.20
C HIS A 227 -9.71 20.89 3.68
N HIS A 228 -9.64 19.98 4.64
CA HIS A 228 -10.80 19.42 5.32
C HIS A 228 -10.62 19.60 6.83
N GLY A 229 -11.61 20.20 7.48
CA GLY A 229 -11.65 20.37 8.93
C GLY A 229 -11.86 19.02 9.64
N ALA A 230 -11.58 18.97 10.93
CA ALA A 230 -11.82 17.76 11.72
C ALA A 230 -13.31 17.37 11.76
N GLU A 231 -14.19 18.36 11.65
CA GLU A 231 -15.64 18.23 11.58
C GLU A 231 -16.14 17.58 10.27
N ASP A 232 -15.34 17.63 9.20
CA ASP A 232 -15.69 17.03 7.90
C ASP A 232 -15.43 15.51 7.86
N LEU A 233 -14.73 14.98 8.87
CA LEU A 233 -14.19 13.62 8.88
C LEU A 233 -14.95 12.76 9.89
N PRO A 234 -15.62 11.68 9.45
CA PRO A 234 -16.45 10.88 10.34
C PRO A 234 -15.60 10.17 11.39
N VAL A 235 -16.10 10.20 12.63
CA VAL A 235 -15.55 9.47 13.78
C VAL A 235 -16.45 8.28 14.08
N PHE A 236 -15.83 7.14 14.35
CA PHE A 236 -16.50 5.87 14.64
C PHE A 236 -15.70 5.09 15.68
N GLY A 237 -16.31 4.07 16.26
CA GLY A 237 -15.65 3.22 17.24
C GLY A 237 -16.63 2.53 18.17
N GLU A 238 -16.08 1.70 19.03
CA GLU A 238 -16.77 0.96 20.08
C GLU A 238 -16.16 1.34 21.43
N PRO A 239 -16.72 0.92 22.58
CA PRO A 239 -16.11 1.19 23.88
C PRO A 239 -14.62 0.82 23.92
N GLY A 240 -13.77 1.81 24.22
CA GLY A 240 -12.32 1.66 24.25
C GLY A 240 -11.59 1.94 22.93
N VAL A 241 -12.31 2.27 21.85
CA VAL A 241 -11.72 2.68 20.56
C VAL A 241 -12.44 3.91 20.00
N SER A 242 -11.69 4.93 19.61
CA SER A 242 -12.17 6.09 18.85
C SER A 242 -11.33 6.22 17.59
N ALA A 243 -11.95 6.16 16.42
CA ALA A 243 -11.28 6.19 15.13
C ALA A 243 -11.88 7.24 14.21
N ARG A 244 -11.03 7.91 13.42
CA ARG A 244 -11.40 8.92 12.43
C ARG A 244 -11.01 8.43 11.05
N LEU A 245 -11.97 8.40 10.13
CA LEU A 245 -11.69 8.15 8.71
C LEU A 245 -11.16 9.43 8.08
N ILE A 246 -9.85 9.47 7.86
CA ILE A 246 -9.12 10.61 7.30
C ILE A 246 -9.39 10.72 5.80
N ALA A 247 -9.32 9.61 5.07
CA ALA A 247 -9.55 9.58 3.63
C ALA A 247 -10.01 8.19 3.16
N GLY A 248 -10.74 8.19 2.04
CA GLY A 248 -11.18 6.98 1.36
C GLY A 248 -12.42 6.35 1.98
N GLN A 249 -12.49 5.02 1.98
CA GLN A 249 -13.66 4.27 2.45
C GLN A 249 -13.22 3.11 3.33
N ALA A 250 -13.89 2.93 4.48
CA ALA A 250 -13.64 1.83 5.40
C ALA A 250 -14.85 1.61 6.30
N PHE A 251 -15.14 0.35 6.66
CA PHE A 251 -16.21 0.00 7.61
C PHE A 251 -17.58 0.60 7.23
N GLY A 252 -17.87 0.68 5.93
CA GLY A 252 -19.10 1.27 5.39
C GLY A 252 -19.18 2.81 5.47
N LEU A 253 -18.11 3.49 5.89
CA LEU A 253 -18.02 4.94 5.97
C LEU A 253 -17.22 5.53 4.80
N SER A 254 -17.53 6.77 4.46
CA SER A 254 -16.83 7.59 3.46
C SER A 254 -16.86 9.05 3.87
N ASN A 255 -16.02 9.90 3.27
CA ASN A 255 -15.94 11.33 3.56
C ASN A 255 -15.72 12.15 2.26
N PRO A 256 -15.71 13.51 2.30
CA PRO A 256 -15.59 14.32 1.08
C PRO A 256 -14.16 14.42 0.52
N VAL A 257 -13.16 13.79 1.15
CA VAL A 257 -11.77 13.83 0.69
C VAL A 257 -11.65 13.07 -0.63
N ARG A 258 -11.24 13.77 -1.68
CA ARG A 258 -11.14 13.19 -3.03
C ARG A 258 -9.82 12.44 -3.21
N THR A 259 -9.89 11.12 -3.24
CA THR A 259 -8.73 10.26 -3.53
C THR A 259 -8.68 9.88 -5.00
N GLN A 260 -7.48 9.62 -5.50
CA GLN A 260 -7.23 9.26 -6.90
C GLN A 260 -7.27 7.75 -7.17
N SER A 261 -7.15 6.94 -6.12
CA SER A 261 -7.32 5.49 -6.15
C SER A 261 -8.07 5.01 -4.90
N PRO A 262 -8.67 3.81 -4.93
CA PRO A 262 -9.30 3.23 -3.74
C PRO A 262 -8.29 3.03 -2.61
N LEU A 263 -8.61 3.56 -1.43
CA LEU A 263 -7.76 3.50 -0.26
C LEU A 263 -8.58 3.67 1.02
N PHE A 264 -7.94 3.41 2.16
CA PHE A 264 -8.39 3.88 3.46
C PHE A 264 -7.21 4.51 4.22
N TYR A 265 -7.52 5.55 4.99
CA TYR A 265 -6.57 6.15 5.92
C TYR A 265 -7.30 6.53 7.21
N ILE A 266 -6.86 5.98 8.34
CA ILE A 266 -7.59 6.06 9.60
C ILE A 266 -6.60 6.43 10.71
N HIS A 267 -7.01 7.37 11.57
CA HIS A 267 -6.38 7.62 12.87
C HIS A 267 -7.24 6.97 13.96
N ALA A 268 -6.66 6.09 14.77
CA ALA A 268 -7.36 5.43 15.86
C ALA A 268 -6.65 5.64 17.20
N GLU A 269 -7.42 5.98 18.21
CA GLU A 269 -7.02 6.03 19.62
C GLU A 269 -7.68 4.87 20.36
N LEU A 270 -6.86 4.06 21.03
CA LEU A 270 -7.29 2.88 21.75
C LEU A 270 -6.95 3.03 23.23
N GLN A 271 -7.92 2.73 24.09
CA GLN A 271 -7.72 2.53 25.52
C GLN A 271 -7.14 1.13 25.78
N PRO A 272 -6.52 0.87 26.95
CA PRO A 272 -6.07 -0.48 27.30
C PRO A 272 -7.20 -1.52 27.15
N GLY A 273 -6.93 -2.62 26.45
CA GLY A 273 -7.89 -3.66 26.09
C GLY A 273 -8.78 -3.33 24.87
N GLY A 274 -8.70 -2.11 24.33
CA GLY A 274 -9.39 -1.72 23.10
C GLY A 274 -8.90 -2.55 21.91
N ARG A 275 -9.82 -2.90 21.00
CA ARG A 275 -9.53 -3.79 19.87
C ARG A 275 -9.99 -3.17 18.56
N ILE A 276 -9.14 -3.17 17.54
CA ILE A 276 -9.48 -2.66 16.21
C ILE A 276 -9.00 -3.64 15.13
N GLY A 277 -9.87 -3.92 14.16
CA GLY A 277 -9.53 -4.65 12.95
C GLY A 277 -9.03 -3.72 11.84
N LEU A 278 -8.62 -4.30 10.71
CA LEU A 278 -8.35 -3.54 9.48
C LEU A 278 -9.47 -3.77 8.45
N PRO A 279 -9.79 -2.77 7.61
CA PRO A 279 -10.78 -2.94 6.54
C PRO A 279 -10.44 -4.15 5.65
N SER A 280 -11.38 -5.06 5.44
CA SER A 280 -11.15 -6.32 4.72
C SER A 280 -11.30 -6.19 3.20
N GLU A 281 -11.80 -5.06 2.74
CA GLU A 281 -12.10 -4.77 1.33
C GLU A 281 -10.84 -4.53 0.50
N TYR A 282 -9.67 -4.33 1.13
CA TYR A 282 -8.43 -3.97 0.45
C TYR A 282 -7.35 -5.05 0.60
N PRO A 283 -6.63 -5.38 -0.48
CA PRO A 283 -5.60 -6.42 -0.45
C PRO A 283 -4.32 -5.98 0.27
N GLU A 284 -3.96 -4.70 0.21
CA GLU A 284 -2.76 -4.18 0.88
C GLU A 284 -3.13 -3.32 2.07
N ARG A 285 -2.68 -3.74 3.26
CA ARG A 285 -3.09 -3.16 4.54
C ARG A 285 -1.90 -3.07 5.49
N ALA A 286 -1.84 -1.99 6.24
CA ALA A 286 -0.85 -1.77 7.27
C ALA A 286 -1.41 -1.01 8.48
N ALA A 287 -0.74 -1.17 9.61
CA ALA A 287 -0.96 -0.40 10.82
C ALA A 287 0.38 0.17 11.30
N TYR A 288 0.41 1.45 11.67
CA TYR A 288 1.57 2.11 12.21
C TYR A 288 1.31 2.56 13.65
N VAL A 289 2.17 2.11 14.57
CA VAL A 289 2.08 2.47 16.00
C VAL A 289 2.73 3.84 16.18
N VAL A 290 1.91 4.86 16.47
CA VAL A 290 2.37 6.23 16.73
C VAL A 290 2.86 6.34 18.17
N THR A 291 2.04 5.89 19.12
CA THR A 291 2.32 5.85 20.56
C THR A 291 1.72 4.58 21.19
N GLY A 292 2.17 4.25 22.39
CA GLY A 292 1.68 3.11 23.15
C GLY A 292 2.19 1.77 22.64
N ARG A 293 1.41 0.71 22.86
CA ARG A 293 1.79 -0.68 22.60
C ARG A 293 0.59 -1.51 22.19
N LEU A 294 0.75 -2.27 21.11
CA LEU A 294 -0.26 -3.17 20.57
C LEU A 294 0.20 -4.62 20.67
N GLU A 295 -0.76 -5.52 20.81
CA GLU A 295 -0.60 -6.95 20.59
C GLU A 295 -1.34 -7.35 19.31
N ALA A 296 -0.69 -8.19 18.50
CA ALA A 296 -1.33 -8.90 17.41
C ALA A 296 -0.72 -10.31 17.31
N ASP A 297 -1.56 -11.34 17.24
CA ASP A 297 -1.15 -12.75 17.14
C ASP A 297 -0.14 -13.15 18.23
N GLY A 298 -0.42 -12.74 19.48
CA GLY A 298 0.41 -13.03 20.65
C GLY A 298 1.78 -12.33 20.67
N ARG A 299 2.01 -11.36 19.77
CA ARG A 299 3.26 -10.59 19.69
C ARG A 299 3.01 -9.11 19.93
N GLU A 300 3.94 -8.48 20.63
CA GLU A 300 3.88 -7.06 20.95
C GLU A 300 4.58 -6.19 19.91
N TYR A 301 4.02 -5.00 19.69
CA TYR A 301 4.53 -3.98 18.80
C TYR A 301 4.43 -2.61 19.46
N GLY A 302 5.52 -1.85 19.40
CA GLY A 302 5.66 -0.55 20.02
C GLY A 302 5.80 0.60 19.00
N PRO A 303 6.02 1.82 19.50
CA PRO A 303 6.03 3.03 18.69
C PRO A 303 7.08 2.99 17.59
N GLY A 304 6.76 3.58 16.44
CA GLY A 304 7.64 3.63 15.29
C GLY A 304 7.67 2.35 14.45
N GLN A 305 6.83 1.35 14.75
CA GLN A 305 6.71 0.13 13.97
C GLN A 305 5.49 0.18 13.05
N MET A 306 5.71 -0.10 11.76
CA MET A 306 4.65 -0.36 10.78
C MET A 306 4.53 -1.86 10.53
N LEU A 307 3.34 -2.37 10.74
CA LEU A 307 2.89 -3.74 10.55
C LEU A 307 2.27 -3.84 9.16
N ILE A 308 2.79 -4.69 8.29
CA ILE A 308 2.20 -4.97 6.98
C ILE A 308 1.59 -6.35 7.02
N PHE A 309 0.29 -6.43 6.70
CA PHE A 309 -0.50 -7.65 6.81
C PHE A 309 -0.57 -8.37 5.48
N ALA A 310 -0.63 -9.70 5.54
CA ALA A 310 -0.93 -10.51 4.37
C ALA A 310 -2.35 -10.22 3.86
N GLY A 311 -2.55 -10.22 2.54
CA GLY A 311 -3.86 -9.88 1.95
C GLY A 311 -5.00 -10.80 2.38
N SER A 312 -4.71 -12.05 2.77
CA SER A 312 -5.71 -13.03 3.21
C SER A 312 -5.96 -13.05 4.72
N SER A 313 -5.24 -12.27 5.52
CA SER A 313 -5.41 -12.28 6.99
C SER A 313 -6.57 -11.37 7.43
N ASP A 314 -7.13 -11.63 8.60
CA ASP A 314 -8.11 -10.76 9.25
C ASP A 314 -7.57 -10.32 10.62
N PRO A 315 -6.58 -9.40 10.64
CA PRO A 315 -5.85 -9.06 11.85
C PRO A 315 -6.73 -8.25 12.81
N VAL A 316 -6.63 -8.58 14.11
CA VAL A 316 -7.16 -7.76 15.20
C VAL A 316 -6.01 -7.26 16.06
N LEU A 317 -5.92 -5.95 16.22
CA LEU A 317 -4.94 -5.29 17.07
C LEU A 317 -5.57 -5.02 18.43
N THR A 318 -4.91 -5.42 19.50
CA THR A 318 -5.35 -5.15 20.88
C THR A 318 -4.38 -4.19 21.54
N ALA A 319 -4.86 -3.10 22.10
CA ALA A 319 -4.02 -2.16 22.82
C ALA A 319 -3.68 -2.70 24.23
N LEU A 320 -2.38 -2.80 24.54
CA LEU A 320 -1.90 -3.19 25.87
C LEU A 320 -1.85 -2.00 26.83
N GLU A 321 -1.73 -0.80 26.28
CA GLU A 321 -1.81 0.49 26.98
C GLU A 321 -2.51 1.51 26.09
N ALA A 322 -2.75 2.74 26.59
CA ALA A 322 -3.33 3.79 25.76
C ALA A 322 -2.44 4.05 24.53
N SER A 323 -3.00 3.89 23.34
CA SER A 323 -2.23 3.81 22.08
C SER A 323 -2.86 4.63 20.97
N THR A 324 -2.02 5.31 20.19
CA THR A 324 -2.41 5.96 18.94
C THR A 324 -1.86 5.16 17.76
N VAL A 325 -2.73 4.84 16.80
CA VAL A 325 -2.43 3.96 15.67
C VAL A 325 -2.95 4.57 14.38
N MET A 326 -2.16 4.53 13.32
CA MET A 326 -2.62 4.84 11.97
C MET A 326 -2.89 3.55 11.21
N LEU A 327 -4.08 3.38 10.64
CA LEU A 327 -4.38 2.30 9.71
C LEU A 327 -4.37 2.87 8.29
N LEU A 328 -3.69 2.20 7.37
CA LEU A 328 -3.55 2.64 5.99
C LEU A 328 -3.48 1.47 5.03
N GLY A 329 -4.00 1.67 3.83
CA GLY A 329 -3.95 0.66 2.78
C GLY A 329 -4.84 1.02 1.61
N GLY A 330 -4.96 0.10 0.67
CA GLY A 330 -5.75 0.33 -0.53
C GLY A 330 -5.48 -0.67 -1.64
N GLU A 331 -6.00 -0.34 -2.81
CA GLU A 331 -5.68 -1.08 -4.03
C GLU A 331 -4.23 -0.79 -4.43
N PRO A 332 -3.42 -1.83 -4.76
CA PRO A 332 -2.06 -1.63 -5.20
C PRO A 332 -2.05 -0.90 -6.54
N LEU A 333 -1.12 0.03 -6.66
CA LEU A 333 -0.81 0.64 -7.94
C LEU A 333 0.26 -0.18 -8.68
N GLY A 334 0.32 0.00 -10.00
CA GLY A 334 1.45 -0.47 -10.79
C GLY A 334 2.79 0.13 -10.31
N PRO A 335 3.92 -0.31 -10.88
CA PRO A 335 5.23 0.16 -10.45
C PRO A 335 5.35 1.69 -10.52
N ARG A 336 6.04 2.26 -9.52
CA ARG A 336 6.36 3.70 -9.46
C ARG A 336 7.85 3.90 -9.27
N HIS A 337 8.38 4.87 -10.01
CA HIS A 337 9.70 5.41 -9.80
C HIS A 337 9.59 6.55 -8.79
N ILE A 338 10.48 6.55 -7.80
CA ILE A 338 10.61 7.61 -6.82
C ILE A 338 12.06 8.09 -6.83
N TRP A 339 12.25 9.39 -6.99
CA TRP A 339 13.54 10.06 -6.87
C TRP A 339 13.32 11.41 -6.20
N TRP A 340 13.97 11.65 -5.07
CA TRP A 340 13.75 12.85 -4.25
C TRP A 340 12.25 13.05 -3.96
N ASN A 341 11.64 14.13 -4.47
CA ASN A 341 10.23 14.48 -4.31
C ASN A 341 9.37 14.15 -5.56
N PHE A 342 9.94 13.41 -6.52
CA PHE A 342 9.28 13.09 -7.78
C PHE A 342 8.86 11.63 -7.80
N VAL A 343 7.56 11.41 -8.02
CA VAL A 343 6.96 10.10 -8.22
C VAL A 343 6.32 10.05 -9.62
N SER A 344 6.54 8.95 -10.33
CA SER A 344 5.99 8.78 -11.68
C SER A 344 6.01 7.30 -12.09
N SER A 345 5.06 6.89 -12.93
CA SER A 345 5.08 5.63 -13.65
C SER A 345 6.22 5.54 -14.69
N ARG A 346 6.76 6.68 -15.12
CA ARG A 346 7.78 6.81 -16.19
C ARG A 346 9.05 7.48 -15.68
N LYS A 347 10.23 6.92 -15.99
CA LYS A 347 11.54 7.48 -15.57
C LYS A 347 11.86 8.78 -16.29
N GLU A 348 11.54 8.86 -17.58
CA GLU A 348 11.79 10.00 -18.44
C GLU A 348 11.07 11.25 -17.90
N ARG A 349 9.89 11.05 -17.30
CA ARG A 349 9.11 12.12 -16.67
C ARG A 349 9.78 12.70 -15.42
N ILE A 350 10.51 11.87 -14.66
CA ILE A 350 11.32 12.33 -13.52
C ILE A 350 12.47 13.20 -14.01
N GLU A 351 13.17 12.78 -15.08
CA GLU A 351 14.25 13.59 -15.67
C GLU A 351 13.72 14.92 -16.22
N GLN A 352 12.54 14.92 -16.84
CA GLN A 352 11.87 16.16 -17.26
C GLN A 352 11.56 17.06 -16.05
N ALA A 353 11.03 16.52 -14.95
CA ALA A 353 10.71 17.29 -13.75
C ALA A 353 11.95 17.91 -13.09
N LYS A 354 13.09 17.20 -13.12
CA LYS A 354 14.39 17.75 -12.69
C LYS A 354 14.76 18.97 -13.51
N ALA A 355 14.71 18.85 -14.84
CA ALA A 355 15.00 19.96 -15.74
C ALA A 355 14.00 21.12 -15.55
N ASP A 356 12.73 20.82 -15.33
CA ASP A 356 11.71 21.85 -15.08
C ASP A 356 11.98 22.61 -13.78
N TRP A 357 12.36 21.93 -12.70
CA TRP A 357 12.72 22.58 -11.44
C TRP A 357 13.99 23.42 -11.56
N GLN A 358 15.06 22.87 -12.17
CA GLN A 358 16.32 23.59 -12.37
C GLN A 358 16.16 24.85 -13.20
N ASN A 359 15.24 24.84 -14.17
CA ASN A 359 14.98 25.98 -15.06
C ASN A 359 13.81 26.87 -14.60
N GLY A 360 13.27 26.66 -13.39
CA GLY A 360 12.18 27.48 -12.84
C GLY A 360 10.84 27.35 -13.57
N ARG A 361 10.59 26.24 -14.26
CA ARG A 361 9.32 25.96 -14.96
C ARG A 361 8.22 25.45 -14.02
N ILE A 362 8.59 24.91 -12.86
CA ILE A 362 7.65 24.70 -11.74
C ILE A 362 7.71 25.98 -10.90
N HIS A 363 6.64 26.77 -10.93
CA HIS A 363 6.61 28.06 -10.25
C HIS A 363 6.65 27.90 -8.72
N LEU A 364 7.26 28.86 -8.04
CA LEU A 364 7.27 28.97 -6.58
C LEU A 364 5.91 29.49 -6.06
N PRO A 365 5.58 29.29 -4.77
CA PRO A 365 4.41 29.91 -4.16
C PRO A 365 4.49 31.44 -4.27
N LEU A 366 3.42 32.10 -4.72
CA LEU A 366 3.42 33.53 -5.07
C LEU A 366 3.86 34.48 -3.96
N SER A 367 3.70 34.08 -2.69
CA SER A 367 4.05 34.89 -1.52
C SER A 367 5.17 34.26 -0.67
N ASP A 368 5.81 33.20 -1.18
CA ASP A 368 6.93 32.51 -0.55
C ASP A 368 7.94 32.05 -1.62
N ASP A 369 8.44 33.00 -2.41
CA ASP A 369 9.25 32.77 -3.62
C ASP A 369 10.71 33.22 -3.50
N GLN A 370 11.13 33.69 -2.31
CA GLN A 370 12.46 34.28 -2.10
C GLN A 370 13.57 33.24 -1.89
N GLU A 371 13.21 31.99 -1.60
CA GLU A 371 14.13 30.88 -1.36
C GLU A 371 13.50 29.57 -1.83
N PHE A 372 14.33 28.57 -2.16
CA PHE A 372 13.86 27.24 -2.52
C PHE A 372 14.92 26.17 -2.22
N ILE A 373 14.48 24.90 -2.20
CA ILE A 373 15.38 23.75 -2.07
C ILE A 373 15.89 23.35 -3.47
N PRO A 374 17.20 23.47 -3.75
CA PRO A 374 17.74 23.02 -5.03
C PRO A 374 17.63 21.50 -5.16
N LEU A 375 17.76 20.97 -6.38
CA LEU A 375 17.89 19.52 -6.55
C LEU A 375 19.07 19.00 -5.70
N PRO A 376 18.94 17.82 -5.08
CA PRO A 376 20.09 17.17 -4.46
C PRO A 376 21.14 16.84 -5.53
N GLU A 377 22.41 16.94 -5.16
CA GLU A 377 23.52 16.49 -6.00
C GLU A 377 23.36 14.98 -6.29
N ASP A 378 23.52 14.55 -7.55
CA ASP A 378 23.47 13.12 -7.88
C ASP A 378 24.67 12.44 -7.21
N PRO A 379 24.48 11.39 -6.39
CA PRO A 379 25.59 10.67 -5.75
C PRO A 379 26.50 9.96 -6.76
N ARG A 380 26.16 9.94 -8.05
CA ARG A 380 27.00 9.37 -9.11
C ARG A 380 27.97 10.45 -9.63
N PRO A 381 29.30 10.22 -9.61
CA PRO A 381 30.24 11.13 -10.26
C PRO A 381 29.89 11.25 -11.75
N ALA A 382 30.09 12.45 -12.30
CA ALA A 382 29.97 12.66 -13.74
C ALA A 382 30.84 11.63 -14.48
N PRO A 383 30.37 11.02 -15.59
CA PRO A 383 31.22 10.17 -16.39
C PRO A 383 32.46 10.98 -16.79
N GLU A 384 33.65 10.45 -16.52
CA GLU A 384 34.88 11.11 -16.96
C GLU A 384 34.81 11.34 -18.48
N PRO A 385 35.25 12.51 -18.96
CA PRO A 385 35.29 12.76 -20.39
C PRO A 385 36.12 11.64 -21.03
N MET A 386 35.50 10.88 -21.94
CA MET A 386 36.26 9.93 -22.74
C MET A 386 37.28 10.73 -23.55
N SER A 387 38.56 10.53 -23.24
CA SER A 387 39.69 11.00 -24.03
C SER A 387 39.89 10.17 -25.28
#